data_AF-A0A4Q5QV48-F1
#
_entry.id   AF-A0A4Q5QV48-F1
#
_cell.length_a   1.000
_cell.length_b   1.000
_cell.length_c   1.000
_cell.angle_alpha   90.00
_cell.angle_beta   90.00
_cell.angle_gamma   90.00
#
_symmetry.space_group_name_H-M   'P 1'
#
loop_
_entity.id
_entity.type
_entity.pdbx_description
1 polymer ?
#
loop_
_entity_poly.entity_id
_entity_poly.type
_entity_poly.pdbx_seq_one_letter_code
_entity_poly.pdbx_strand_id
1 'polypeptide(L)' 'MYRNFFKRLFDLLVSLVGICLLSPVFIAVVIFLSIANQGKPFFFQRRPGKNKKIFLLVKFKLSFDDSLFHFEIFEKSKTF' A
#
# COMPACT_ATOMS: atom_id res chain seq x y z
N MET A 1 18.24 -38.96 -3.17
CA MET A 1 17.74 -38.13 -4.28
C MET A 1 16.21 -38.29 -4.47
N TYR A 2 15.43 -38.11 -3.40
CA TYR A 2 13.94 -38.19 -3.43
C TYR A 2 13.27 -37.08 -2.58
N ARG A 3 14.07 -36.31 -1.82
CA ARG A 3 13.57 -35.30 -0.87
C ARG A 3 13.23 -33.96 -1.52
N ASN A 4 13.76 -33.66 -2.71
CA ASN A 4 13.67 -32.31 -3.28
C ASN A 4 12.42 -32.12 -4.14
N PHE A 5 11.94 -33.16 -4.84
CA PHE A 5 10.79 -33.02 -5.74
C PHE A 5 9.47 -32.95 -4.98
N PHE A 6 9.28 -33.83 -3.98
CA PHE A 6 8.08 -33.84 -3.15
C PHE A 6 7.95 -32.60 -2.26
N LYS A 7 9.07 -32.12 -1.67
CA LYS A 7 9.07 -30.86 -0.92
C LYS A 7 8.59 -29.69 -1.76
N ARG A 8 9.08 -29.57 -3.00
CA ARG A 8 8.75 -28.44 -3.87
C ARG A 8 7.28 -28.42 -4.26
N LEU A 9 6.69 -29.60 -4.49
CA LEU A 9 5.26 -29.73 -4.79
C LEU A 9 4.41 -29.38 -3.56
N PHE A 10 4.81 -29.84 -2.39
CA PHE A 10 4.13 -29.53 -1.13
C PHE A 10 4.22 -28.04 -0.78
N ASP A 11 5.40 -27.43 -0.88
CA ASP A 11 5.59 -26.00 -0.63
C ASP A 11 4.75 -25.13 -1.57
N LEU A 12 4.59 -25.55 -2.83
CA LEU A 12 3.77 -24.85 -3.82
C LEU A 12 2.26 -24.99 -3.51
N LEU A 13 1.80 -26.18 -3.12
CA LEU A 13 0.41 -26.41 -2.70
C LEU A 13 0.07 -25.62 -1.43
N VAL A 14 0.95 -25.66 -0.41
CA VAL A 14 0.76 -24.92 0.84
C VAL A 14 0.77 -23.41 0.60
N SER A 15 1.66 -22.92 -0.27
CA SER A 15 1.68 -21.50 -0.66
C SER A 15 0.40 -21.08 -1.39
N LEU A 16 -0.11 -21.90 -2.31
CA LEU A 16 -1.37 -21.64 -3.01
C LEU A 16 -2.56 -21.57 -2.05
N VAL A 17 -2.65 -22.51 -1.12
CA VAL A 17 -3.70 -22.52 -0.08
C VAL A 17 -3.59 -21.29 0.81
N GLY A 18 -2.38 -20.91 1.21
CA GLY A 18 -2.13 -19.68 1.97
C GLY A 18 -2.61 -18.44 1.22
N ILE A 19 -2.27 -18.31 -0.06
CA ILE A 19 -2.72 -17.19 -0.89
C ILE A 19 -4.25 -17.18 -1.02
N CYS A 20 -4.89 -18.34 -1.21
CA CYS A 20 -6.36 -18.43 -1.26
C CYS A 20 -7.02 -18.01 0.06
N LEU A 21 -6.47 -18.41 1.20
CA LEU A 21 -6.99 -18.03 2.52
C LEU A 21 -6.77 -16.54 2.83
N LEU A 22 -5.63 -15.97 2.44
CA LEU A 22 -5.34 -14.55 2.63
C LEU A 22 -6.00 -13.64 1.59
N SER A 23 -6.38 -14.15 0.42
CA SER A 23 -7.04 -13.39 -0.65
C SER A 23 -8.24 -12.54 -0.17
N PRO A 24 -9.22 -13.08 0.59
CA PRO A 24 -10.32 -12.26 1.09
C PRO A 24 -9.87 -11.14 2.04
N VAL A 25 -8.80 -11.35 2.82
CA VAL A 25 -8.22 -10.32 3.70
C VAL A 25 -7.60 -9.20 2.87
N PHE A 26 -6.84 -9.54 1.83
CA PHE A 26 -6.26 -8.54 0.91
C PHE A 26 -7.36 -7.72 0.21
N ILE A 27 -8.42 -8.38 -0.25
CA ILE A 27 -9.56 -7.72 -0.90
C ILE A 27 -10.25 -6.78 0.08
N ALA A 28 -10.51 -7.22 1.32
CA ALA A 28 -11.12 -6.39 2.36
C ALA A 28 -10.28 -5.14 2.67
N VAL A 29 -8.95 -5.30 2.80
CA VAL A 29 -8.03 -4.17 3.02
C VAL A 29 -8.08 -3.19 1.85
N VAL A 30 -8.06 -3.67 0.60
CA VAL A 30 -8.14 -2.80 -0.59
C VAL A 30 -9.47 -2.04 -0.65
N ILE A 31 -10.59 -2.70 -0.36
CA ILE A 31 -11.92 -2.07 -0.33
C ILE A 31 -11.96 -1.00 0.77
N PHE A 32 -11.50 -1.32 1.98
CA PHE A 32 -11.48 -0.39 3.10
C PHE A 32 -10.62 0.86 2.77
N LEU A 33 -9.43 0.65 2.21
CA LEU A 33 -8.56 1.74 1.80
C LEU A 33 -9.13 2.56 0.64
N SER A 34 -9.87 1.91 -0.26
CA SER A 34 -10.55 2.57 -1.38
C SER A 34 -11.68 3.47 -0.88
N ILE A 35 -12.49 2.99 0.07
CA ILE A 35 -13.55 3.79 0.70
C ILE A 35 -12.93 4.96 1.49
N ALA A 36 -11.92 4.70 2.31
CA ALA A 36 -11.24 5.72 3.12
C ALA A 36 -10.58 6.82 2.27
N ASN A 37 -10.20 6.52 1.02
CA ASN A 37 -9.52 7.46 0.12
C ASN A 37 -10.33 7.82 -1.14
N GLN A 38 -11.67 7.74 -1.09
CA GLN A 38 -12.56 8.18 -2.18
C GLN A 38 -12.24 7.54 -3.55
N GLY A 39 -12.00 6.22 -3.57
CA GLY A 39 -11.71 5.47 -4.78
C GLY A 39 -10.26 5.55 -5.28
N LYS A 40 -9.37 6.27 -4.57
CA LYS A 40 -7.94 6.36 -4.89
C LYS A 40 -7.08 5.95 -3.68
N PRO A 41 -7.01 4.64 -3.35
CA PRO A 41 -6.21 4.15 -2.22
C PRO A 41 -4.70 4.40 -2.37
N PHE A 42 -4.27 4.64 -3.61
CA PHE A 42 -2.88 4.86 -3.97
C PHE A 42 -2.66 6.29 -4.45
N PHE A 43 -1.66 6.95 -3.87
CA PHE A 43 -1.11 8.19 -4.39
C PHE A 43 0.08 7.88 -5.27
N PHE A 44 0.10 8.48 -6.47
CA PHE A 44 1.13 8.27 -7.48
C PHE A 44 2.06 9.49 -7.50
N GLN A 45 3.25 9.37 -6.92
CA GLN A 45 4.25 10.43 -7.00
C GLN A 45 5.22 10.14 -8.15
N ARG A 46 5.32 11.07 -9.13
CA ARG A 46 6.30 10.98 -10.21
C ARG A 46 7.68 11.37 -9.66
N ARG A 47 8.65 10.47 -9.76
CA ARG A 47 10.05 10.75 -9.42
C ARG A 47 10.96 10.41 -10.61
N PRO A 48 12.00 11.22 -10.87
CA PRO A 48 12.98 10.91 -11.90
C PRO A 48 13.84 9.72 -11.45
N GLY A 49 13.78 8.62 -12.20
CA GLY A 49 14.57 7.41 -11.94
C GLY A 49 15.91 7.40 -12.68
N LYS A 50 16.65 6.31 -12.51
CA LYS A 50 17.90 6.06 -13.22
C LYS A 50 17.63 6.09 -14.75
N ASN A 51 18.47 6.82 -15.49
CA ASN A 51 18.37 7.02 -16.95
C ASN A 51 17.10 7.76 -17.43
N LYS A 52 16.61 8.77 -16.70
CA LYS A 52 15.46 9.62 -17.07
C LYS A 52 14.13 8.87 -17.28
N LYS A 53 14.05 7.59 -16.89
CA LYS A 53 12.77 6.88 -16.84
C LYS A 53 12.00 7.39 -15.62
N ILE A 54 10.91 8.09 -15.88
CA ILE A 54 9.99 8.55 -14.84
C ILE A 54 9.37 7.30 -14.22
N PHE A 55 9.56 7.09 -12.92
CA PHE A 55 8.89 6.02 -12.20
C PHE A 55 7.77 6.60 -11.36
N LEU A 56 6.67 5.85 -11.33
CA LEU A 56 5.52 6.14 -10.49
C LEU A 56 5.76 5.46 -9.15
N LEU A 57 6.02 6.24 -8.10
CA LEU A 57 6.09 5.72 -6.74
C LEU A 57 4.66 5.62 -6.22
N VAL A 58 4.20 4.38 -6.03
CA VAL A 58 2.90 4.04 -5.48
C VAL A 58 3.02 4.08 -3.96
N LYS A 59 2.39 5.05 -3.31
CA LYS A 59 2.31 5.14 -1.84
C LYS A 59 0.87 5.01 -1.39
N PHE A 60 0.66 4.33 -0.28
CA PHE A 60 -0.63 4.33 0.39
C PHE A 60 -0.95 5.73 0.87
N LYS A 61 -2.10 6.26 0.49
CA LYS A 61 -2.59 7.53 1.01
C LYS A 61 -3.11 7.26 2.43
N LEU A 62 -2.30 7.61 3.42
CA LEU A 62 -2.72 7.72 4.81
C LEU A 62 -3.17 9.16 5.01
N SER A 63 -4.48 9.38 4.98
CA SER A 63 -5.05 10.68 5.34
C SER A 63 -5.23 10.69 6.86
N PHE A 64 -4.17 10.94 7.62
CA PHE A 64 -4.32 11.53 8.96
C PHE A 64 -4.40 13.04 8.73
N ASP A 65 -5.40 13.71 9.29
CA ASP A 65 -5.73 15.10 9.02
C ASP A 65 -4.65 16.06 9.56
N ASP A 66 -3.52 16.16 8.86
CA ASP A 66 -2.48 17.16 9.10
C ASP A 66 -2.95 18.56 8.71
N SER A 67 -4.06 18.68 7.96
CA SER A 67 -4.65 19.97 7.59
C SER A 67 -5.12 20.75 8.81
N LEU A 68 -5.67 20.07 9.84
CA LEU A 68 -6.03 20.69 11.12
C LEU A 68 -4.80 21.24 11.85
N PHE A 69 -3.71 20.48 11.93
CA PHE A 69 -2.46 20.90 12.56
C PHE A 69 -1.79 22.08 11.84
N HIS A 70 -1.80 22.08 10.50
CA HIS A 70 -1.23 23.17 9.72
C HIS A 70 -2.02 24.47 9.82
N PHE A 71 -3.36 24.38 9.94
CA PHE A 71 -4.23 25.54 10.14
C PHE A 71 -4.02 26.17 11.52
N GLU A 72 -3.92 25.34 12.56
CA GLU A 72 -3.71 25.81 13.94
C GLU A 72 -2.36 26.52 14.13
N ILE A 73 -1.30 26.03 13.49
CA ILE A 73 0.02 26.70 13.49
C ILE A 73 -0.01 28.02 12.70
N PHE A 74 -0.74 28.07 11.57
CA PHE A 74 -0.84 29.28 10.76
C PHE A 74 -1.66 30.38 11.46
N GLU A 75 -2.72 30.00 12.17
CA GLU A 75 -3.55 30.91 12.98
C GLU A 75 -2.78 31.45 14.20
N LYS A 76 -1.99 30.61 14.86
CA LYS A 76 -1.07 31.04 15.93
C LYS A 76 0.04 31.97 15.46
N SER A 77 0.50 31.87 14.20
CA SER A 77 1.54 32.75 13.67
C SER A 77 1.04 34.13 13.24
N LYS A 78 -0.27 34.30 13.02
CA LYS A 78 -0.90 35.59 12.64
C LYS A 78 -1.29 36.46 13.83
N THR A 79 -1.18 35.92 15.05
CA THR A 79 -1.57 36.57 16.31
C THR A 79 -0.38 37.13 17.10
N PHE A 80 0.83 37.10 16.53
CA PHE A 80 2.04 37.77 17.04
C PHE A 80 2.54 38.83 16.06
#